data_AF-A0A8C5LIH6-F1
#
_entry.id   AF-A0A8C5LIH6-F1
#
_cell.length_a   1.000
_cell.length_b   1.000
_cell.length_c   1.000
_cell.angle_alpha   90.00
_cell.angle_beta   90.00
_cell.angle_gamma   90.00
#
_symmetry.space_group_name_H-M   'P 1'
#
loop_
_entity.id
_entity.type
_entity.pdbx_description
1 polymer ?
#
loop_
_entity_poly.entity_id
_entity_poly.type
_entity_poly.pdbx_seq_one_letter_code
_entity_poly.pdbx_strand_id
1 'polypeptide(L)'
;PQVELFVKASSDGAKTGNCPFSQRLFMLLWLKRVTFNVTTVDTKRRTETVQKLCPGGQLPFLLHGTEEFLEALLSPPRYPKLAALNPAWIQHSWKGTSAEDEGISQRKFLDGNELTLADCNLLPKLHMAQVVCKKYRGFSIPEAFRGVHLSDAYAREEFTSTRPDDEEIELAYEQVTKALK
;
A
#
# COMPACT_ATOMS: atom_id res chain seq x y z
N PRO A 1 -4.58 13.09 18.64
CA PRO A 1 -4.36 13.94 17.45
C PRO A 1 -5.41 13.64 16.37
N GLN A 2 -6.02 14.66 15.80
CA GLN A 2 -6.87 14.49 14.62
C GLN A 2 -5.95 14.23 13.42
N VAL A 3 -5.95 12.98 12.93
CA VAL A 3 -5.17 12.59 11.75
C VAL A 3 -6.09 12.67 10.55
N GLU A 4 -5.65 13.39 9.51
CA GLU A 4 -6.38 13.47 8.25
C GLU A 4 -5.43 13.12 7.11
N LEU A 5 -5.81 12.08 6.36
CA LEU A 5 -5.06 11.54 5.24
C LEU A 5 -5.70 12.00 3.93
N PHE A 6 -4.93 12.70 3.11
CA PHE A 6 -5.34 13.09 1.77
C PHE A 6 -4.79 12.10 0.76
N VAL A 7 -5.69 11.44 0.02
CA VAL A 7 -5.34 10.40 -0.96
C VAL A 7 -5.77 10.79 -2.37
N LYS A 8 -5.19 10.15 -3.38
CA LYS A 8 -5.64 10.34 -4.76
C LYS A 8 -7.08 9.84 -4.91
N ALA A 9 -7.96 10.66 -5.48
CA ALA A 9 -9.30 10.23 -5.87
C ALA A 9 -9.26 9.32 -7.11
N SER A 10 -10.25 8.43 -7.20
CA SER A 10 -10.50 7.63 -8.40
C SER A 10 -11.01 8.52 -9.55
N SER A 11 -11.19 7.93 -10.73
CA SER A 11 -11.79 8.59 -11.89
C SER A 11 -13.19 9.17 -11.63
N ASP A 12 -13.94 8.63 -10.67
CA ASP A 12 -15.24 9.16 -10.22
C ASP A 12 -15.15 10.40 -9.30
N GLY A 13 -13.93 10.74 -8.84
CA GLY A 13 -13.67 11.86 -7.93
C GLY A 13 -14.09 11.64 -6.47
N ALA A 14 -14.67 10.49 -6.12
CA ALA A 14 -15.23 10.20 -4.80
C ALA A 14 -14.46 9.09 -4.06
N LYS A 15 -14.15 7.99 -4.75
CA LYS A 15 -13.48 6.82 -4.17
C LYS A 15 -11.95 6.96 -4.12
N THR A 16 -11.30 6.01 -3.46
CA THR A 16 -9.83 5.86 -3.49
C THR A 16 -9.37 5.49 -4.89
N GLY A 17 -8.44 6.27 -5.44
CA GLY A 17 -7.89 6.06 -6.77
C GLY A 17 -6.65 5.16 -6.78
N ASN A 18 -6.19 4.81 -7.98
CA ASN A 18 -4.93 4.08 -8.16
C ASN A 18 -3.73 4.88 -7.62
N CYS A 19 -3.29 4.57 -6.40
CA CYS A 19 -2.06 5.10 -5.82
C CYS A 19 -1.51 4.15 -4.74
N PRO A 20 -0.45 3.37 -5.00
CA PRO A 20 0.11 2.44 -4.02
C PRO A 20 0.67 3.15 -2.78
N PHE A 21 1.12 4.41 -2.92
CA PHE A 21 1.57 5.21 -1.78
C PHE A 21 0.41 5.62 -0.86
N SER A 22 -0.76 5.94 -1.44
CA SER A 22 -1.98 6.27 -0.66
C SER A 22 -2.45 5.06 0.13
N GLN A 23 -2.53 3.90 -0.52
CA GLN A 23 -2.92 2.65 0.14
C GLN A 23 -1.93 2.29 1.27
N ARG A 24 -0.62 2.46 1.07
CA ARG A 24 0.40 2.23 2.11
C ARG A 24 0.11 3.02 3.39
N LEU A 25 -0.10 4.34 3.30
CA LEU A 25 -0.36 5.16 4.48
C LEU A 25 -1.71 4.83 5.12
N PHE A 26 -2.72 4.51 4.31
CA PHE A 26 -4.03 4.09 4.81
C PHE A 26 -3.90 2.78 5.63
N MET A 27 -3.23 1.76 5.09
CA MET A 27 -2.94 0.52 5.81
C MET A 27 -2.19 0.78 7.13
N LEU A 28 -1.18 1.65 7.11
CA LEU A 28 -0.40 2.00 8.29
C LEU A 28 -1.28 2.61 9.39
N LEU A 29 -2.09 3.62 9.05
CA LEU A 29 -3.00 4.26 10.02
C LEU A 29 -4.03 3.28 10.58
N TRP A 30 -4.53 2.36 9.75
CA TRP A 30 -5.44 1.30 10.17
C TRP A 30 -4.77 0.34 11.16
N LEU A 31 -3.57 -0.15 10.86
CA LEU A 31 -2.81 -1.06 11.74
C LEU A 31 -2.43 -0.39 13.06
N LYS A 32 -2.18 0.92 13.05
CA LYS A 32 -1.95 1.71 14.28
C LYS A 32 -3.21 1.88 15.12
N ARG A 33 -4.41 1.54 14.61
CA ARG A 33 -5.70 1.68 15.32
C ARG A 33 -5.96 3.12 15.76
N VAL A 34 -5.51 4.08 14.98
CA VAL A 34 -5.79 5.50 15.20
C VAL A 34 -7.12 5.85 14.55
N THR A 35 -7.86 6.77 15.13
CA THR A 35 -9.01 7.39 14.46
C THR A 35 -8.50 8.46 13.51
N PHE A 36 -8.81 8.33 12.22
CA PHE A 36 -8.41 9.27 11.18
C PHE A 36 -9.53 9.46 10.16
N ASN A 37 -9.48 10.57 9.44
CA ASN A 37 -10.33 10.83 8.29
C ASN A 37 -9.54 10.64 7.00
N VAL A 38 -10.24 10.20 5.95
CA VAL A 38 -9.68 10.09 4.60
C VAL A 38 -10.40 11.07 3.70
N THR A 39 -9.64 11.95 3.08
CA THR A 39 -10.14 12.93 2.12
C THR A 39 -9.56 12.59 0.74
N THR A 40 -10.43 12.26 -0.21
CA THR A 40 -10.03 11.98 -1.60
C THR A 40 -9.82 13.30 -2.35
N VAL A 41 -8.75 13.35 -3.14
CA VAL A 41 -8.33 14.55 -3.87
C VAL A 41 -8.35 14.29 -5.36
N ASP A 42 -9.23 14.98 -6.08
CA ASP A 42 -9.17 15.06 -7.54
C ASP A 42 -7.94 15.88 -7.95
N THR A 43 -6.94 15.19 -8.49
CA THR A 43 -5.69 15.80 -8.95
C THR A 43 -5.87 16.76 -10.12
N LYS A 44 -6.97 16.66 -10.88
CA LYS A 44 -7.29 17.56 -12.00
C LYS A 44 -8.05 18.81 -11.53
N ARG A 45 -8.75 18.73 -10.39
CA ARG A 45 -9.61 19.79 -9.86
C ARG A 45 -9.39 19.97 -8.36
N ARG A 46 -8.20 20.43 -7.99
CA ARG A 46 -7.86 20.67 -6.57
C ARG A 46 -8.61 21.87 -6.02
N THR A 47 -9.24 21.71 -4.86
CA THR A 47 -9.87 22.82 -4.13
C THR A 47 -8.82 23.82 -3.64
N GLU A 48 -9.22 25.07 -3.40
CA GLU A 48 -8.32 26.09 -2.85
C GLU A 48 -7.69 25.65 -1.52
N THR A 49 -8.45 24.96 -0.67
CA THR A 49 -7.96 24.40 0.59
C THR A 49 -6.84 23.41 0.36
N VAL A 50 -7.02 22.45 -0.56
CA VAL A 50 -5.98 21.46 -0.87
C VAL A 50 -4.74 22.13 -1.49
N GLN A 51 -4.92 23.14 -2.34
CA GLN A 51 -3.80 23.88 -2.92
C GLN A 51 -2.99 24.64 -1.86
N LYS A 52 -3.64 25.19 -0.84
CA LYS A 52 -2.97 25.86 0.30
C LYS A 52 -2.24 24.86 1.20
N LEU A 53 -2.85 23.70 1.45
CA LEU A 53 -2.28 22.67 2.32
C LEU A 53 -1.13 21.90 1.66
N CYS A 54 -1.19 21.68 0.34
CA CYS A 54 -0.19 20.95 -0.43
C CYS A 54 0.08 21.66 -1.77
N PRO A 55 0.84 22.76 -1.76
CA PRO A 55 1.13 23.53 -2.97
C PRO A 55 1.94 22.75 -4.01
N GLY A 56 2.82 21.84 -3.54
CA GLY A 56 3.60 20.95 -4.41
C GLY A 56 2.75 19.84 -5.05
N GLY A 57 1.55 19.60 -4.53
CA GLY A 57 0.62 18.66 -5.13
C GLY A 57 0.94 17.19 -4.99
N GLN A 58 1.90 16.84 -4.13
CA GLN A 58 2.23 15.45 -3.86
C GLN A 58 1.08 14.79 -3.08
N LEU A 59 0.72 13.58 -3.50
CA LEU A 59 -0.23 12.72 -2.80
C LEU A 59 0.41 11.34 -2.58
N PRO A 60 0.07 10.64 -1.49
CA PRO A 60 -0.74 11.12 -0.37
C PRO A 60 0.00 12.15 0.50
N PHE A 61 -0.72 12.90 1.33
CA PHE A 61 -0.13 13.68 2.42
C PHE A 61 -0.99 13.63 3.68
N LEU A 62 -0.39 13.96 4.83
CA LEU A 62 -1.07 14.08 6.12
C LEU A 62 -1.19 15.55 6.48
N LEU A 63 -2.35 15.98 6.99
CA LEU A 63 -2.57 17.38 7.36
C LEU A 63 -1.61 17.87 8.45
N HIS A 64 -1.33 17.01 9.44
CA HIS A 64 -0.52 17.33 10.62
C HIS A 64 0.44 16.18 10.95
N GLY A 65 1.40 15.90 10.05
CA GLY A 65 2.46 14.92 10.31
C GLY A 65 3.22 14.45 9.08
N THR A 66 4.27 13.67 9.31
CA THR A 66 5.00 12.87 8.32
C THR A 66 4.88 11.39 8.65
N GLU A 67 5.41 10.51 7.80
CA GLU A 67 5.45 9.07 8.10
C GLU A 67 6.33 8.78 9.33
N GLU A 68 7.46 9.46 9.45
CA GLU A 68 8.37 9.35 10.61
C GLU A 68 7.67 9.84 11.88
N PHE A 69 6.86 10.89 11.76
CA PHE A 69 6.04 11.39 12.86
C PHE A 69 4.99 10.35 13.29
N LEU A 70 4.38 9.60 12.37
CA LEU A 70 3.43 8.55 12.73
C LEU A 70 4.10 7.44 13.54
N GLU A 71 5.29 6.96 13.17
CA GLU A 71 5.95 5.90 13.94
C GLU A 71 6.44 6.39 15.32
N ALA A 72 6.95 7.62 15.39
CA ALA A 72 7.43 8.21 16.64
C ALA A 72 6.27 8.56 17.60
N LEU A 73 5.22 9.22 17.09
CA LEU A 73 4.07 9.65 17.89
C LEU A 73 3.17 8.47 18.27
N LEU A 74 2.98 7.52 17.34
CA LEU A 74 2.13 6.36 17.54
C LEU A 74 2.97 5.18 18.01
N SER A 75 3.55 5.33 19.19
CA SER A 75 4.45 4.37 19.83
C SER A 75 3.79 3.62 21.00
N PRO A 76 4.40 2.50 21.45
CA PRO A 76 3.97 1.80 22.66
C PRO A 76 4.00 2.71 23.91
N PRO A 77 3.17 2.43 24.93
CA PRO A 77 2.27 1.28 25.04
C PRO A 77 0.91 1.47 24.35
N ARG A 78 0.61 2.68 23.87
CA ARG A 78 -0.73 3.02 23.34
C ARG A 78 -0.98 2.50 21.93
N TYR A 79 0.06 2.39 21.11
CA TYR A 79 -0.02 1.96 19.72
C TYR A 79 1.00 0.88 19.42
N PRO A 80 0.70 -0.08 18.52
CA PRO A 80 1.62 -1.15 18.17
C PRO A 80 2.84 -0.60 17.41
N LYS A 81 4.01 -1.20 17.65
CA LYS A 81 5.20 -0.99 16.81
C LYS A 81 5.02 -1.77 15.50
N LEU A 82 5.18 -1.11 14.35
CA LEU A 82 4.99 -1.75 13.04
C LEU A 82 6.30 -1.95 12.27
N ALA A 83 7.40 -1.38 12.75
CA ALA A 83 8.72 -1.64 12.20
C ALA A 83 9.06 -3.14 12.29
N ALA A 84 9.57 -3.69 11.19
CA ALA A 84 10.00 -5.07 11.12
C ALA A 84 11.11 -5.35 12.14
N LEU A 85 11.05 -6.54 12.74
CA LEU A 85 12.01 -7.06 13.70
C LEU A 85 13.26 -7.57 12.99
N ASN A 86 13.15 -8.11 11.77
CA ASN A 86 14.27 -8.72 11.04
C ASN A 86 14.51 -8.06 9.67
N PRO A 87 15.18 -6.89 9.63
CA PRO A 87 15.43 -6.16 8.39
C PRO A 87 16.29 -6.95 7.38
N ALA A 88 17.12 -7.89 7.84
CA ALA A 88 17.91 -8.76 6.95
C ALA A 88 17.03 -9.69 6.10
N TRP A 89 15.96 -10.26 6.69
CA TRP A 89 15.06 -11.17 5.97
C TRP A 89 14.28 -10.47 4.87
N ILE A 90 13.95 -9.20 5.07
CA ILE A 90 13.33 -8.37 4.02
C ILE A 90 14.27 -8.30 2.81
N GLN A 91 15.56 -8.04 3.00
CA GLN A 91 16.51 -7.92 1.89
C GLN A 91 16.71 -9.25 1.13
N HIS A 92 16.73 -10.38 1.85
CA HIS A 92 16.83 -11.71 1.24
C HIS A 92 15.54 -12.11 0.49
N SER A 93 14.35 -11.75 0.99
CA SER A 93 13.08 -12.01 0.31
C SER A 93 12.96 -11.27 -1.04
N TRP A 94 13.63 -10.13 -1.19
CA TRP A 94 13.64 -9.33 -2.43
C TRP A 94 14.71 -9.77 -3.43
N LYS A 95 15.87 -10.24 -2.95
CA LYS A 95 16.90 -10.85 -3.80
C LYS A 95 16.52 -12.31 -4.02
N GLY A 96 15.74 -12.60 -5.07
CA GLY A 96 15.37 -13.95 -5.51
C GLY A 96 16.58 -14.83 -5.80
N THR A 97 17.30 -15.23 -4.76
CA THR A 97 18.50 -16.03 -4.83
C THR A 97 18.04 -17.46 -4.62
N SER A 98 18.01 -18.19 -5.73
CA SER A 98 18.03 -19.64 -5.74
C SER A 98 19.26 -20.11 -4.94
N ALA A 99 19.03 -20.54 -3.71
CA ALA A 99 19.95 -21.32 -2.92
C ALA A 99 19.10 -22.37 -2.19
N GLU A 100 19.56 -23.60 -2.32
CA GLU A 100 18.85 -24.82 -1.96
C GLU A 100 18.62 -24.92 -0.45
N ASP A 101 17.43 -25.43 -0.09
CA ASP A 101 17.05 -26.00 1.21
C ASP A 101 16.98 -25.07 2.44
N GLU A 102 15.94 -24.23 2.50
CA GLU A 102 15.30 -23.85 3.77
C GLU A 102 13.80 -24.09 3.61
N GLY A 103 13.21 -24.92 4.48
CA GLY A 103 11.83 -25.39 4.38
C GLY A 103 10.82 -24.27 4.09
N ILE A 104 9.75 -24.59 3.36
CA ILE A 104 8.66 -23.67 2.98
C ILE A 104 8.29 -22.81 4.20
N SER A 105 8.68 -21.54 4.17
CA SER A 105 8.43 -20.63 5.28
C SER A 105 6.93 -20.56 5.54
N GLN A 106 6.50 -20.95 6.75
CA GLN A 106 5.09 -20.92 7.15
C GLN A 106 4.62 -19.51 7.53
N ARG A 107 5.46 -18.49 7.33
CA ARG A 107 5.12 -17.10 7.63
C ARG A 107 4.09 -16.56 6.63
N LYS A 108 3.14 -15.79 7.15
CA LYS A 108 2.08 -15.16 6.32
C LYS A 108 2.58 -13.92 5.58
N PHE A 109 3.45 -13.14 6.22
CA PHE A 109 3.92 -11.83 5.79
C PHE A 109 5.45 -11.74 5.80
N LEU A 110 6.00 -10.61 5.35
CA LEU A 110 7.45 -10.44 5.13
C LEU A 110 8.32 -10.75 6.35
N ASP A 111 7.84 -10.38 7.54
CA ASP A 111 8.60 -10.46 8.79
C ASP A 111 7.94 -11.38 9.84
N GLY A 112 6.93 -12.16 9.45
CA GLY A 112 6.25 -13.09 10.35
C GLY A 112 4.78 -13.30 10.04
N ASN A 113 3.97 -13.47 11.08
CA ASN A 113 2.54 -13.74 10.97
C ASN A 113 1.66 -12.49 11.13
N GLU A 114 2.26 -11.33 11.40
CA GLU A 114 1.58 -10.04 11.49
C GLU A 114 2.06 -9.08 10.40
N LEU A 115 1.18 -8.16 10.00
CA LEU A 115 1.49 -7.11 9.03
C LEU A 115 2.45 -6.08 9.62
N THR A 116 3.49 -5.75 8.86
CA THR A 116 4.50 -4.75 9.21
C THR A 116 4.54 -3.58 8.22
N LEU A 117 5.34 -2.55 8.51
CA LEU A 117 5.60 -1.46 7.57
C LEU A 117 6.14 -1.95 6.21
N ALA A 118 6.87 -3.06 6.20
CA ALA A 118 7.40 -3.64 4.98
C ALA A 118 6.26 -4.16 4.09
N ASP A 119 5.25 -4.80 4.69
CA ASP A 119 4.07 -5.30 3.99
C ASP A 119 3.21 -4.16 3.45
N CYS A 120 2.98 -3.11 4.26
CA CYS A 120 2.27 -1.90 3.81
C CYS A 120 2.94 -1.25 2.60
N ASN A 121 4.25 -1.37 2.43
CA ASN A 121 4.97 -0.83 1.28
C ASN A 121 4.96 -1.75 0.06
N LEU A 122 5.01 -3.07 0.26
CA LEU A 122 5.10 -4.05 -0.82
C LEU A 122 3.71 -4.44 -1.37
N LEU A 123 2.75 -4.75 -0.49
CA LEU A 123 1.45 -5.30 -0.87
C LEU A 123 0.68 -4.41 -1.86
N PRO A 124 0.58 -3.08 -1.68
CA PRO A 124 -0.07 -2.22 -2.66
C PRO A 124 0.56 -2.32 -4.05
N LYS A 125 1.90 -2.32 -4.14
CA LYS A 125 2.63 -2.39 -5.42
C LYS A 125 2.44 -3.74 -6.10
N LEU A 126 2.53 -4.81 -5.31
CA LEU A 126 2.37 -6.17 -5.80
C LEU A 126 0.95 -6.40 -6.31
N HIS A 127 -0.04 -5.85 -5.61
CA HIS A 127 -1.43 -5.91 -6.01
C HIS A 127 -1.69 -5.21 -7.35
N MET A 128 -1.19 -3.98 -7.51
CA MET A 128 -1.28 -3.23 -8.76
C MET A 128 -0.66 -4.02 -9.92
N ALA A 129 0.53 -4.58 -9.72
CA ALA A 129 1.19 -5.41 -10.71
C ALA A 129 0.37 -6.65 -11.06
N GLN A 130 -0.22 -7.34 -10.07
CA GLN A 130 -1.05 -8.52 -10.30
C GLN A 130 -2.28 -8.20 -11.16
N VAL A 131 -3.01 -7.11 -10.86
CA VAL A 131 -4.21 -6.70 -11.63
C VAL A 131 -3.83 -6.35 -13.07
N VAL A 132 -2.80 -5.51 -13.24
CA VAL A 132 -2.36 -5.06 -14.57
C VAL A 132 -1.81 -6.22 -15.41
N CYS A 133 -0.95 -7.07 -14.85
CA CYS A 133 -0.39 -8.22 -15.55
C CYS A 133 -1.48 -9.22 -15.97
N LYS A 134 -2.45 -9.48 -15.08
CA LYS A 134 -3.57 -10.38 -15.38
C LYS A 134 -4.43 -9.83 -16.50
N LYS A 135 -4.79 -8.54 -16.44
CA LYS A 135 -5.66 -7.90 -17.43
C LYS A 135 -5.02 -7.78 -18.81
N TYR A 136 -3.78 -7.31 -18.89
CA TYR A 136 -3.17 -6.90 -20.16
C TYR A 136 -2.25 -7.96 -20.79
N ARG A 137 -1.80 -8.96 -20.02
CA ARG A 137 -0.90 -10.02 -20.48
C ARG A 137 -1.41 -11.44 -20.20
N GLY A 138 -2.55 -11.59 -19.52
CA GLY A 138 -3.03 -12.90 -19.06
C GLY A 138 -2.06 -13.57 -18.06
N PHE A 139 -1.09 -12.82 -17.53
CA PHE A 139 -0.06 -13.36 -16.66
C PHE A 139 -0.50 -13.26 -15.21
N SER A 140 -0.51 -14.41 -14.53
CA SER A 140 -0.72 -14.48 -13.09
C SER A 140 0.61 -14.74 -12.40
N ILE A 141 0.95 -13.91 -11.41
CA ILE A 141 2.18 -14.07 -10.62
C ILE A 141 2.10 -15.43 -9.89
N PRO A 142 3.00 -16.39 -10.18
CA PRO A 142 2.96 -17.71 -9.57
C PRO A 142 3.13 -17.64 -8.05
N GLU A 143 2.45 -18.53 -7.33
CA GLU A 143 2.52 -18.57 -5.86
C GLU A 143 3.92 -18.88 -5.34
N ALA A 144 4.74 -19.60 -6.10
CA ALA A 144 6.12 -19.94 -5.74
C ALA A 144 7.05 -18.72 -5.61
N PHE A 145 6.73 -17.58 -6.25
CA PHE A 145 7.53 -16.36 -6.16
C PHE A 145 7.07 -15.42 -5.02
N ARG A 146 6.12 -15.89 -4.21
CA ARG A 146 5.52 -15.10 -3.14
C ARG A 146 6.21 -15.44 -1.82
N GLY A 147 7.30 -14.73 -1.51
CA GLY A 147 7.80 -14.65 -0.13
C GLY A 147 6.78 -14.02 0.85
N VAL A 148 5.61 -13.57 0.33
CA VAL A 148 4.45 -13.02 1.01
C VAL A 148 3.19 -13.59 0.36
N HIS A 149 2.39 -14.34 1.11
CA HIS A 149 1.16 -14.94 0.61
C HIS A 149 0.11 -13.86 0.36
N LEU A 150 -0.05 -13.44 -0.91
CA LEU A 150 -1.11 -12.51 -1.30
C LEU A 150 -2.49 -12.98 -0.86
N SER A 151 -2.75 -14.29 -0.84
CA SER A 151 -3.97 -14.89 -0.30
C SER A 151 -4.23 -14.48 1.15
N ASP A 152 -3.20 -14.54 2.00
CA ASP A 152 -3.28 -14.09 3.39
C ASP A 152 -3.52 -12.57 3.47
N ALA A 153 -2.90 -11.78 2.58
CA ALA A 153 -3.15 -10.35 2.51
C ALA A 153 -4.60 -10.03 2.09
N TYR A 154 -5.17 -10.74 1.12
CA TYR A 154 -6.58 -10.59 0.72
C TYR A 154 -7.56 -11.05 1.80
N ALA A 155 -7.12 -11.83 2.80
CA ALA A 155 -7.94 -12.18 3.96
C ALA A 155 -7.94 -11.09 5.04
N ARG A 156 -7.12 -10.04 4.92
CA ARG A 156 -6.99 -8.95 5.89
C ARG A 156 -7.82 -7.75 5.50
N GLU A 157 -8.65 -7.25 6.41
CA GLU A 157 -9.45 -6.04 6.21
C GLU A 157 -8.58 -4.80 5.98
N GLU A 158 -7.41 -4.72 6.64
CA GLU A 158 -6.51 -3.59 6.52
C GLU A 158 -6.00 -3.42 5.08
N PHE A 159 -5.86 -4.52 4.35
CA PHE A 159 -5.45 -4.50 2.94
C PHE A 159 -6.66 -4.42 1.99
N THR A 160 -7.73 -5.16 2.26
CA THR A 160 -8.91 -5.22 1.37
C THR A 160 -9.80 -4.00 1.43
N SER A 161 -9.86 -3.28 2.55
CA SER A 161 -10.68 -2.06 2.67
C SER A 161 -9.96 -0.81 2.16
N THR A 162 -8.63 -0.89 1.97
CA THR A 162 -7.79 0.27 1.59
C THR A 162 -7.40 0.28 0.12
N ARG A 163 -7.64 -0.83 -0.58
CA ARG A 163 -7.37 -0.97 -2.02
C ARG A 163 -8.36 -0.11 -2.85
N PRO A 164 -7.92 0.38 -4.02
CA PRO A 164 -8.86 0.87 -5.02
C PRO A 164 -9.56 -0.30 -5.73
N ASP A 165 -10.63 0.02 -6.46
CA ASP A 165 -11.33 -0.94 -7.33
C ASP A 165 -10.40 -1.42 -8.46
N ASP A 166 -10.48 -2.70 -8.84
CA ASP A 166 -9.64 -3.28 -9.88
C ASP A 166 -9.79 -2.52 -11.21
N GLU A 167 -11.02 -2.11 -11.56
CA GLU A 167 -11.32 -1.33 -12.76
C GLU A 167 -10.56 0.01 -12.79
N GLU A 168 -10.42 0.68 -11.64
CA GLU A 168 -9.66 1.93 -11.54
C GLU A 168 -8.16 1.70 -11.78
N ILE A 169 -7.62 0.58 -11.30
CA ILE A 169 -6.23 0.18 -11.59
C ILE A 169 -6.08 -0.09 -13.08
N GLU A 170 -6.98 -0.87 -13.66
CA GLU A 170 -6.93 -1.21 -15.09
C GLU A 170 -6.97 0.04 -15.97
N LEU A 171 -7.91 0.95 -15.71
CA LEU A 171 -8.06 2.21 -16.44
C LEU A 171 -6.81 3.08 -16.33
N ALA A 172 -6.24 3.19 -15.12
CA ALA A 172 -5.06 4.02 -14.90
C ALA A 172 -3.80 3.52 -15.64
N TYR A 173 -3.71 2.22 -15.95
CA TYR A 173 -2.59 1.63 -16.71
C TYR A 173 -2.90 1.40 -18.19
N GLU A 174 -4.11 1.72 -18.65
CA GLU A 174 -4.55 1.44 -20.02
C GLU A 174 -3.66 2.11 -21.08
N GLN A 175 -3.33 3.39 -20.89
CA GLN A 175 -2.52 4.13 -21.86
C GLN A 175 -1.08 3.61 -21.93
N VAL A 176 -0.48 3.33 -20.77
CA VAL A 176 0.91 2.85 -20.67
C VAL A 176 1.04 1.44 -21.26
N THR A 177 0.06 0.57 -21.03
CA THR A 177 0.10 -0.82 -21.52
C THR A 177 -0.20 -0.93 -23.01
N LYS A 178 -1.02 -0.04 -23.58
CA LYS A 178 -1.21 0.06 -25.04
C LYS A 178 0.08 0.41 -25.77
N ALA A 179 0.94 1.24 -25.18
CA ALA A 179 2.23 1.63 -25.76
C ALA A 179 3.29 0.52 -25.71
N LEU A 180 3.04 -0.57 -24.96
CA LEU A 180 3.95 -1.72 -24.79
C LEU A 180 3.53 -2.93 -25.65
N LYS A 181 2.53 -2.78 -26.53
CA LYS A 181 2.17 -3.78 -27.53
C LYS A 181 2.93 -3.51 -28.83
#